data_AF-A0A8H7T314-F1
#
_entry.id   AF-A0A8H7T314-F1
#
_cell.length_a   1.000
_cell.length_b   1.000
_cell.length_c   1.000
_cell.angle_alpha   90.00
_cell.angle_beta   90.00
_cell.angle_gamma   90.00
#
_symmetry.space_group_name_H-M   'P 1'
#
loop_
_entity.id
_entity.type
_entity.pdbx_description
1 polymer ?
#
loop_
_entity_poly.entity_id
_entity_poly.type
_entity_poly.pdbx_seq_one_letter_code
_entity_poly.pdbx_strand_id
1 'polypeptide(L)'
;MPLTLRPAFLEDAADLTDVYFSAFSIDAISLLVFPRNTSASRHFPAWTWWYNSVVEEMQSPNAHFICVYDSDSPEQKIVSYAKWNGPDEPFGTDMPVWPEGADVTLANHFFGTLVNRHASIMKGRRHWYLEIIATRPEYQGKGAAGKLLRWGIEKSDAEGMETYLEASPDGKPIYEHLGFQEFDRLVVDLEGKGEGVLSEKEFIEVFMVRPAKKE
;
A
#
# COMPACT_ATOMS: atom_id res chain seq x y z
N MET A 1 8.88 17.72 -16.03
CA MET A 1 8.61 16.57 -15.15
C MET A 1 7.46 15.70 -15.70
N PRO A 2 7.64 15.06 -16.86
CA PRO A 2 6.76 14.02 -17.36
C PRO A 2 6.86 12.79 -16.45
N LEU A 3 5.72 12.41 -15.89
CA LEU A 3 5.57 11.21 -15.08
C LEU A 3 5.10 10.05 -15.96
N THR A 4 5.96 9.03 -16.09
CA THR A 4 5.75 7.89 -16.97
C THR A 4 5.51 6.63 -16.14
N LEU A 5 4.53 5.83 -16.54
CA LEU A 5 4.11 4.61 -15.85
C LEU A 5 4.65 3.37 -16.58
N ARG A 6 5.13 2.37 -15.83
CA ARG A 6 5.50 1.05 -16.35
C ARG A 6 5.32 -0.04 -15.29
N PRO A 7 5.21 -1.32 -15.68
CA PRO A 7 5.44 -2.43 -14.75
C PRO A 7 6.81 -2.29 -14.08
N ALA A 8 6.89 -2.64 -12.79
CA ALA A 8 8.15 -2.76 -12.08
C ALA A 8 8.84 -4.08 -12.45
N PHE A 9 10.17 -4.07 -12.40
CA PHE A 9 11.03 -5.24 -12.57
C PHE A 9 11.72 -5.58 -11.25
N LEU A 10 12.31 -6.76 -11.16
CA LEU A 10 12.98 -7.22 -9.94
C LEU A 10 14.11 -6.27 -9.51
N GLU A 11 14.79 -5.65 -10.46
CA GLU A 11 15.84 -4.67 -10.23
C GLU A 11 15.33 -3.39 -9.53
N ASP A 12 14.03 -3.10 -9.63
CA ASP A 12 13.40 -1.96 -8.97
C ASP A 12 13.12 -2.20 -7.49
N ALA A 13 13.18 -3.45 -6.99
CA ALA A 13 12.72 -3.81 -5.65
C ALA A 13 13.34 -2.95 -4.54
N ALA A 14 14.62 -2.62 -4.65
CA ALA A 14 15.29 -1.75 -3.70
C ALA A 14 14.75 -0.31 -3.74
N ASP A 15 14.45 0.22 -4.91
CA ASP A 15 13.90 1.56 -5.08
C ASP A 15 12.43 1.65 -4.66
N LEU A 16 11.63 0.59 -4.89
CA LEU A 16 10.28 0.48 -4.37
C LEU A 16 10.27 0.49 -2.84
N THR A 17 11.19 -0.28 -2.23
CA THR A 17 11.39 -0.30 -0.77
C THR A 17 11.73 1.11 -0.27
N ASP A 18 12.64 1.83 -0.93
CA ASP A 18 12.97 3.21 -0.55
C ASP A 18 11.78 4.18 -0.72
N VAL A 19 10.92 3.97 -1.72
CA VAL A 19 9.69 4.77 -1.89
C VAL A 19 8.74 4.51 -0.73
N TYR A 20 8.57 3.27 -0.27
CA TYR A 20 7.75 2.95 0.90
C TYR A 20 8.23 3.72 2.13
N PHE A 21 9.51 3.54 2.49
CA PHE A 21 10.07 4.19 3.69
C PHE A 21 10.03 5.73 3.59
N SER A 22 10.12 6.28 2.38
CA SER A 22 9.98 7.73 2.14
C SER A 22 8.53 8.22 2.29
N ALA A 23 7.57 7.51 1.69
CA ALA A 23 6.16 7.89 1.68
C ALA A 23 5.50 7.76 3.06
N PHE A 24 5.81 6.68 3.79
CA PHE A 24 5.26 6.39 5.11
C PHE A 24 6.21 6.82 6.24
N SER A 25 6.97 7.91 6.04
CA SER A 25 8.00 8.36 7.00
C SER A 25 7.43 8.95 8.30
N ILE A 26 6.16 9.35 8.29
CA ILE A 26 5.44 9.90 9.45
C ILE A 26 4.21 9.07 9.84
N ASP A 27 3.99 7.93 9.17
CA ASP A 27 2.84 7.04 9.41
C ASP A 27 3.05 6.24 10.70
N ALA A 28 2.14 6.38 11.66
CA ALA A 28 2.31 5.82 12.99
C ALA A 28 2.42 4.28 13.01
N ILE A 29 1.56 3.57 12.27
CA ILE A 29 1.63 2.12 12.18
C ILE A 29 2.94 1.69 11.51
N SER A 30 3.33 2.34 10.42
CA SER A 30 4.58 2.04 9.72
C SER A 30 5.80 2.26 10.63
N LEU A 31 5.82 3.30 11.46
CA LEU A 31 6.92 3.57 12.38
C LEU A 31 7.01 2.53 13.51
N LEU A 32 5.87 2.07 14.03
CA LEU A 32 5.80 1.09 15.12
C LEU A 32 6.08 -0.35 14.64
N VAL A 33 5.66 -0.70 13.42
CA VAL A 33 5.84 -2.04 12.86
C VAL A 33 7.15 -2.16 12.07
N PHE A 34 7.61 -1.08 11.44
CA PHE A 34 8.83 -1.06 10.62
C PHE A 34 9.80 0.02 11.14
N PRO A 35 10.52 -0.27 12.25
CA PRO A 35 11.43 0.69 12.87
C PRO A 35 12.46 1.24 11.89
N ARG A 36 12.69 2.55 11.98
CA ARG A 36 13.58 3.27 11.06
C ARG A 36 15.02 3.22 11.54
N ASN A 37 15.93 3.18 10.58
CA ASN A 37 17.35 3.36 10.85
C ASN A 37 17.68 4.83 11.00
N THR A 38 18.53 5.15 11.97
CA THR A 38 19.09 6.49 12.13
C THR A 38 20.23 6.77 11.14
N SER A 39 20.78 5.74 10.48
CA SER A 39 21.76 5.89 9.40
C SER A 39 21.10 5.89 8.01
N ALA A 40 21.65 6.66 7.07
CA ALA A 40 21.13 6.79 5.70
C ALA A 40 21.36 5.54 4.82
N SER A 41 21.53 4.36 5.42
CA SER A 41 21.85 3.12 4.71
C SER A 41 20.65 2.17 4.66
N ARG A 42 20.53 1.42 3.56
CA ARG A 42 19.56 0.33 3.34
C ARG A 42 19.80 -0.91 4.24
N HIS A 43 20.66 -0.81 5.24
CA HIS A 43 21.12 -1.94 6.05
C HIS A 43 20.51 -1.93 7.44
N PHE A 44 19.19 -2.13 7.52
CA PHE A 44 18.49 -2.32 8.78
C PHE A 44 17.36 -3.36 8.66
N PRO A 45 16.98 -4.02 9.76
CA PRO A 45 16.09 -5.18 9.72
C PRO A 45 14.78 -4.95 8.97
N ALA A 46 14.11 -3.82 9.21
CA ALA A 46 12.83 -3.53 8.55
C ALA A 46 12.97 -3.27 7.05
N TRP A 47 14.07 -2.66 6.58
CA TRP A 47 14.31 -2.49 5.15
C TRP A 47 14.57 -3.83 4.47
N THR A 48 15.44 -4.67 5.05
CA THR A 48 15.72 -6.00 4.51
C THR A 48 14.46 -6.86 4.45
N TRP A 49 13.61 -6.77 5.48
CA TRP A 49 12.33 -7.46 5.51
C TRP A 49 11.39 -7.01 4.38
N TRP A 50 11.22 -5.70 4.18
CA TRP A 50 10.39 -5.16 3.10
C TRP A 50 10.95 -5.51 1.71
N TYR A 51 12.26 -5.39 1.52
CA TYR A 51 12.91 -5.76 0.27
C TYR A 51 12.66 -7.22 -0.08
N ASN A 52 12.84 -8.14 0.88
CA ASN A 52 12.58 -9.55 0.67
C ASN A 52 11.10 -9.81 0.36
N SER A 53 10.18 -9.13 1.06
CA SER A 53 8.74 -9.24 0.81
C SER A 53 8.38 -8.79 -0.62
N VAL A 54 8.91 -7.64 -1.07
CA VAL A 54 8.72 -7.17 -2.46
C VAL A 54 9.27 -8.18 -3.47
N VAL A 55 10.48 -8.71 -3.24
CA VAL A 55 11.11 -9.70 -4.13
C VAL A 55 10.31 -10.99 -4.21
N GLU A 56 9.77 -11.48 -3.08
CA GLU A 56 8.95 -12.67 -3.02
C GLU A 56 7.62 -12.46 -3.74
N GLU A 57 6.92 -11.36 -3.44
CA GLU A 57 5.61 -11.07 -4.01
C GLU A 57 5.65 -10.81 -5.51
N MET A 58 6.73 -10.22 -6.02
CA MET A 58 6.95 -10.05 -7.47
C MET A 58 6.99 -11.38 -8.24
N GLN A 59 7.15 -12.52 -7.56
CA GLN A 59 7.10 -13.84 -8.19
C GLN A 59 5.66 -14.34 -8.37
N SER A 60 4.68 -13.78 -7.64
CA SER A 60 3.28 -14.15 -7.82
C SER A 60 2.73 -13.57 -9.13
N PRO A 61 2.09 -14.38 -9.99
CA PRO A 61 1.44 -13.88 -11.20
C PRO A 61 0.22 -12.99 -10.88
N ASN A 62 -0.32 -13.09 -9.65
CA ASN A 62 -1.46 -12.30 -9.20
C ASN A 62 -1.03 -10.95 -8.59
N ALA A 63 0.26 -10.74 -8.31
CA ALA A 63 0.77 -9.48 -7.79
C ALA A 63 1.30 -8.59 -8.92
N HIS A 64 0.72 -7.41 -9.06
CA HIS A 64 1.05 -6.44 -10.09
C HIS A 64 1.69 -5.19 -9.46
N PHE A 65 3.02 -5.13 -9.51
CA PHE A 65 3.77 -3.95 -9.14
C PHE A 65 3.88 -2.99 -10.33
N ILE A 66 3.27 -1.82 -10.21
CA ILE A 66 3.30 -0.77 -11.23
C ILE A 66 3.99 0.44 -10.63
N CYS A 67 4.95 1.02 -11.34
CA CYS A 67 5.70 2.18 -10.88
C CYS A 67 5.54 3.37 -11.82
N VAL A 68 5.76 4.56 -11.25
CA VAL A 68 5.86 5.82 -11.96
C VAL A 68 7.25 6.39 -11.71
N TYR A 69 7.93 6.76 -12.79
CA TYR A 69 9.23 7.40 -12.75
C TYR A 69 9.19 8.77 -13.42
N ASP A 70 10.12 9.63 -13.01
CA ASP A 70 10.34 10.94 -13.61
C ASP A 70 11.27 10.78 -14.81
N SER A 71 10.74 10.87 -16.02
CA SER A 71 11.53 10.63 -17.24
C SER A 71 12.46 11.80 -17.61
N ASP A 72 12.33 12.96 -16.94
CA ASP A 72 13.32 14.05 -17.07
C ASP A 72 14.49 13.87 -16.08
N SER A 73 14.35 12.99 -15.08
CA SER A 73 15.42 12.72 -14.13
C SER A 73 16.54 11.90 -14.82
N PRO A 74 17.83 12.30 -14.72
CA PRO A 74 18.94 11.54 -15.30
C PRO A 74 18.98 10.08 -14.83
N GLU A 75 18.51 9.83 -13.62
CA GLU A 75 18.48 8.51 -12.98
C GLU A 75 17.19 7.75 -13.27
N GLN A 76 16.21 8.36 -13.96
CA GLN A 76 14.86 7.83 -14.15
C GLN A 76 14.26 7.30 -12.84
N LYS A 77 14.51 8.05 -11.76
CA LYS A 77 14.17 7.70 -10.39
C LYS A 77 12.69 7.32 -10.28
N ILE A 78 12.40 6.20 -9.63
CA ILE A 78 11.04 5.83 -9.27
C ILE A 78 10.54 6.76 -8.16
N VAL A 79 9.41 7.41 -8.42
CA VAL A 79 8.83 8.43 -7.54
C VAL A 79 7.55 7.96 -6.86
N SER A 80 6.92 6.93 -7.42
CA SER A 80 5.69 6.34 -6.88
C SER A 80 5.52 4.93 -7.38
N TYR A 81 4.85 4.07 -6.61
CA TYR A 81 4.41 2.76 -7.07
C TYR A 81 3.12 2.33 -6.40
N ALA A 82 2.48 1.33 -6.97
CA ALA A 82 1.37 0.61 -6.39
C ALA A 82 1.55 -0.90 -6.55
N LYS A 83 1.04 -1.66 -5.58
CA LYS A 83 0.85 -3.11 -5.66
C LYS A 83 -0.65 -3.36 -5.77
N TRP A 84 -1.03 -3.95 -6.89
CA TRP A 84 -2.38 -4.43 -7.13
C TRP A 84 -2.37 -5.95 -7.11
N ASN A 85 -3.30 -6.56 -6.40
CA ASN A 85 -3.55 -7.99 -6.50
C ASN A 85 -4.73 -8.24 -7.44
N GLY A 86 -4.54 -9.19 -8.35
CA GLY A 86 -5.56 -9.64 -9.28
C GLY A 86 -6.64 -10.54 -8.61
N PRO A 87 -7.69 -10.88 -9.36
CA PRO A 87 -8.85 -11.60 -8.86
C PRO A 87 -8.73 -13.14 -8.92
N ASP A 88 -7.57 -13.66 -9.32
CA ASP A 88 -7.41 -15.07 -9.72
C ASP A 88 -6.88 -15.96 -8.61
N GLU A 89 -6.15 -15.39 -7.65
CA GLU A 89 -5.65 -16.12 -6.49
C GLU A 89 -6.37 -15.67 -5.20
N PRO A 90 -6.65 -16.61 -4.27
CA PRO A 90 -7.14 -16.24 -2.95
C PRO A 90 -6.05 -15.44 -2.21
N PHE A 91 -6.48 -14.44 -1.46
CA PHE A 91 -5.58 -13.65 -0.62
C PHE A 91 -5.04 -14.50 0.52
N GLY A 92 -3.73 -14.46 0.74
CA GLY A 92 -3.08 -15.13 1.85
C GLY A 92 -3.60 -14.59 3.19
N THR A 93 -3.80 -15.49 4.16
CA THR A 93 -4.29 -15.13 5.50
C THR A 93 -3.21 -15.26 6.57
N ASP A 94 -2.03 -15.76 6.20
CA ASP A 94 -0.95 -16.03 7.14
C ASP A 94 -0.22 -14.74 7.51
N MET A 95 0.01 -14.56 8.81
CA MET A 95 0.80 -13.43 9.31
C MET A 95 2.29 -13.72 9.10
N PRO A 96 3.07 -12.75 8.59
CA PRO A 96 4.49 -12.94 8.42
C PRO A 96 5.22 -12.90 9.76
N VAL A 97 6.49 -13.32 9.74
CA VAL A 97 7.42 -13.05 10.83
C VAL A 97 7.87 -11.59 10.71
N TRP A 98 7.49 -10.74 11.66
CA TRP A 98 7.82 -9.32 11.66
C TRP A 98 9.32 -9.05 11.87
N PRO A 99 9.84 -7.92 11.34
CA PRO A 99 11.25 -7.55 11.52
C PRO A 99 11.59 -7.26 12.99
N GLU A 100 12.89 -7.34 13.30
CA GLU A 100 13.40 -6.95 14.60
C GLU A 100 13.00 -5.51 14.95
N GLY A 101 12.53 -5.33 16.19
CA GLY A 101 12.08 -4.04 16.73
C GLY A 101 10.62 -3.68 16.47
N ALA A 102 9.88 -4.49 15.68
CA ALA A 102 8.45 -4.28 15.47
C ALA A 102 7.63 -4.45 16.77
N ASP A 103 6.61 -3.61 16.99
CA ASP A 103 5.53 -3.94 17.93
C ASP A 103 4.67 -5.06 17.32
N VAL A 104 5.08 -6.31 17.55
CA VAL A 104 4.43 -7.53 17.02
C VAL A 104 2.96 -7.63 17.44
N THR A 105 2.61 -7.15 18.64
CA THR A 105 1.22 -7.21 19.12
C THR A 105 0.34 -6.28 18.32
N LEU A 106 0.81 -5.04 18.13
CA LEU A 106 0.14 -4.06 17.29
C LEU A 106 0.07 -4.53 15.83
N ALA A 107 1.17 -5.05 15.28
CA ALA A 107 1.25 -5.52 13.91
C ALA A 107 0.23 -6.65 13.64
N ASN A 108 0.20 -7.66 14.51
CA ASN A 108 -0.76 -8.75 14.41
C ASN A 108 -2.20 -8.28 14.56
N HIS A 109 -2.46 -7.32 15.46
CA HIS A 109 -3.79 -6.76 15.61
C HIS A 109 -4.23 -5.99 14.36
N PHE A 110 -3.40 -5.07 13.85
CA PHE A 110 -3.70 -4.24 12.71
C PHE A 110 -3.87 -5.09 11.43
N PHE A 111 -2.79 -5.74 10.98
CA PHE A 111 -2.79 -6.49 9.73
C PHE A 111 -3.71 -7.72 9.78
N GLY A 112 -3.80 -8.40 10.92
CA GLY A 112 -4.77 -9.48 11.10
C GLY A 112 -6.21 -8.98 11.02
N THR A 113 -6.50 -7.76 11.50
CA THR A 113 -7.83 -7.16 11.32
C THR A 113 -8.09 -6.79 9.87
N LEU A 114 -7.11 -6.26 9.13
CA LEU A 114 -7.26 -5.99 7.70
C LEU A 114 -7.64 -7.26 6.94
N VAL A 115 -6.87 -8.35 7.11
CA VAL A 115 -7.15 -9.66 6.49
C VAL A 115 -8.56 -10.16 6.82
N ASN A 116 -8.96 -10.11 8.09
CA ASN A 116 -10.27 -10.58 8.53
C ASN A 116 -11.43 -9.72 7.96
N ARG A 117 -11.26 -8.39 7.92
CA ARG A 117 -12.27 -7.45 7.40
C ARG A 117 -12.39 -7.57 5.90
N HIS A 118 -11.28 -7.67 5.19
CA HIS A 118 -11.23 -7.93 3.75
C HIS A 118 -12.03 -9.19 3.40
N ALA A 119 -11.75 -10.31 4.07
CA ALA A 119 -12.49 -11.56 3.89
C ALA A 119 -13.99 -11.43 4.22
N SER A 120 -14.35 -10.72 5.30
CA SER A 120 -15.74 -10.52 5.72
C SER A 120 -16.55 -9.61 4.79
N ILE A 121 -15.91 -8.58 4.22
CA ILE A 121 -16.55 -7.62 3.30
C ILE A 121 -16.73 -8.27 1.92
N MET A 122 -15.67 -8.90 1.42
CA MET A 122 -15.68 -9.48 0.09
C MET A 122 -16.33 -10.86 0.04
N LYS A 123 -16.37 -11.63 1.14
CA LYS A 123 -17.07 -12.91 1.25
C LYS A 123 -16.75 -13.88 0.09
N GLY A 124 -15.48 -13.90 -0.34
CA GLY A 124 -15.01 -14.72 -1.45
C GLY A 124 -15.42 -14.23 -2.86
N ARG A 125 -16.07 -13.06 -2.99
CA ARG A 125 -16.30 -12.44 -4.31
C ARG A 125 -14.95 -12.09 -4.94
N ARG A 126 -14.79 -12.37 -6.23
CA ARG A 126 -13.60 -11.99 -7.01
C ARG A 126 -13.55 -10.48 -7.20
N HIS A 127 -12.38 -9.89 -7.03
CA HIS A 127 -12.18 -8.45 -7.10
C HIS A 127 -10.70 -8.12 -7.28
N TRP A 128 -10.44 -6.90 -7.75
CA TRP A 128 -9.11 -6.31 -7.74
C TRP A 128 -8.84 -5.65 -6.38
N TYR A 129 -7.63 -5.78 -5.85
CA TYR A 129 -7.27 -5.19 -4.55
C TYR A 129 -6.05 -4.27 -4.68
N LEU A 130 -6.21 -2.99 -4.34
CA LEU A 130 -5.08 -2.08 -4.14
C LEU A 130 -4.54 -2.23 -2.72
N GLU A 131 -3.44 -2.96 -2.59
CA GLU A 131 -2.84 -3.23 -1.27
C GLU A 131 -1.88 -2.12 -0.83
N ILE A 132 -1.16 -1.51 -1.77
CA ILE A 132 -0.28 -0.39 -1.45
C ILE A 132 -0.28 0.64 -2.56
N ILE A 133 -0.23 1.90 -2.16
CA ILE A 133 0.12 3.00 -3.04
C ILE A 133 1.01 3.98 -2.28
N ALA A 134 2.19 4.23 -2.84
CA ALA A 134 3.20 5.06 -2.20
C ALA A 134 3.72 6.10 -3.18
N THR A 135 3.81 7.35 -2.75
CA THR A 135 4.42 8.44 -3.52
C THR A 135 5.41 9.19 -2.62
N ARG A 136 6.64 9.38 -3.12
CA ARG A 136 7.65 10.18 -2.43
C ARG A 136 7.09 11.58 -2.11
N PRO A 137 7.30 12.14 -0.90
CA PRO A 137 6.72 13.41 -0.49
C PRO A 137 6.93 14.55 -1.50
N GLU A 138 8.12 14.67 -2.08
CA GLU A 138 8.46 15.71 -3.05
C GLU A 138 7.76 15.55 -4.43
N TYR A 139 7.04 14.44 -4.64
CA TYR A 139 6.25 14.14 -5.84
C TYR A 139 4.73 14.05 -5.58
N GLN A 140 4.29 14.24 -4.34
CA GLN A 140 2.86 14.25 -3.99
C GLN A 140 2.14 15.45 -4.63
N GLY A 141 0.83 15.31 -4.88
CA GLY A 141 0.02 16.36 -5.54
C GLY A 141 0.33 16.58 -7.04
N LYS A 142 1.27 15.83 -7.62
CA LYS A 142 1.70 15.99 -9.04
C LYS A 142 1.10 14.93 -9.98
N GLY A 143 0.16 14.12 -9.50
CA GLY A 143 -0.60 13.17 -10.30
C GLY A 143 0.03 11.78 -10.49
N ALA A 144 1.10 11.43 -9.78
CA ALA A 144 1.74 10.11 -9.85
C ALA A 144 0.79 8.98 -9.38
N ALA A 145 0.25 9.08 -8.16
CA ALA A 145 -0.72 8.14 -7.62
C ALA A 145 -1.97 8.00 -8.51
N GLY A 146 -2.45 9.10 -9.10
CA GLY A 146 -3.60 9.07 -10.00
C GLY A 146 -3.38 8.22 -11.26
N LYS A 147 -2.14 8.11 -11.78
CA LYS A 147 -1.82 7.21 -12.89
C LYS A 147 -1.88 5.74 -12.46
N LEU A 148 -1.34 5.44 -11.27
CA LEU A 148 -1.35 4.10 -10.69
C LEU A 148 -2.78 3.62 -10.38
N LEU A 149 -3.63 4.52 -9.87
CA LEU A 149 -5.04 4.25 -9.59
C LEU A 149 -5.82 3.92 -10.86
N ARG A 150 -5.67 4.74 -11.90
CA ARG A 150 -6.34 4.49 -13.18
C ARG A 150 -5.98 3.14 -13.78
N TRP A 151 -4.71 2.72 -13.70
CA TRP A 151 -4.28 1.43 -14.22
C TRP A 151 -5.09 0.26 -13.63
N GLY A 152 -5.23 0.19 -12.30
CA GLY A 152 -5.98 -0.90 -11.65
C GLY A 152 -7.50 -0.78 -11.82
N ILE A 153 -8.02 0.45 -11.80
CA ILE A 153 -9.47 0.69 -12.03
C ILE A 153 -9.86 0.29 -13.45
N GLU A 154 -9.08 0.66 -14.47
CA GLU A 154 -9.32 0.29 -15.88
C GLU A 154 -9.30 -1.24 -16.07
N LYS A 155 -8.40 -1.95 -15.38
CA LYS A 155 -8.38 -3.42 -15.33
C LYS A 155 -9.68 -3.98 -14.74
N SER A 156 -10.07 -3.51 -13.56
CA SER A 156 -11.29 -3.97 -12.89
C SER A 156 -12.56 -3.66 -13.71
N ASP A 157 -12.61 -2.51 -14.37
CA ASP A 157 -13.72 -2.10 -15.23
C ASP A 157 -13.82 -2.98 -16.48
N ALA A 158 -12.69 -3.28 -17.13
CA ALA A 158 -12.65 -4.13 -18.33
C ALA A 158 -13.09 -5.58 -18.03
N GLU A 159 -12.91 -6.03 -16.80
CA GLU A 159 -13.28 -7.38 -16.34
C GLU A 159 -14.65 -7.42 -15.65
N GLY A 160 -15.34 -6.28 -15.51
CA GLY A 160 -16.63 -6.20 -14.83
C GLY A 160 -16.55 -6.60 -13.36
N MET A 161 -15.45 -6.28 -12.68
CA MET A 161 -15.17 -6.70 -11.30
C MET A 161 -15.22 -5.56 -10.29
N GLU A 162 -15.46 -5.91 -9.03
CA GLU A 162 -15.34 -4.98 -7.91
C GLU A 162 -13.87 -4.62 -7.67
N THR A 163 -13.63 -3.49 -7.03
CA THR A 163 -12.31 -3.07 -6.54
C THR A 163 -12.37 -2.85 -5.04
N TYR A 164 -11.36 -3.30 -4.30
CA TYR A 164 -11.26 -3.16 -2.86
C TYR A 164 -9.96 -2.42 -2.48
N LEU A 165 -10.00 -1.66 -1.39
CA LEU A 165 -8.83 -1.04 -0.76
C LEU A 165 -9.12 -0.64 0.69
N GLU A 166 -8.05 -0.40 1.44
CA GLU A 166 -8.02 0.33 2.69
C GLU A 166 -7.50 1.77 2.44
N ALA A 167 -8.21 2.75 2.99
CA ALA A 167 -7.91 4.16 2.83
C ALA A 167 -7.69 4.86 4.17
N SER A 168 -6.62 5.64 4.26
CA SER A 168 -6.50 6.66 5.30
C SER A 168 -7.64 7.69 5.19
N PRO A 169 -7.99 8.40 6.28
CA PRO A 169 -8.99 9.44 6.27
C PRO A 169 -8.73 10.53 5.22
N ASP A 170 -7.46 10.87 5.00
CA ASP A 170 -7.03 11.86 4.01
C ASP A 170 -7.14 11.34 2.57
N GLY A 171 -6.94 10.02 2.36
CA GLY A 171 -7.09 9.37 1.07
C GLY A 171 -8.54 9.14 0.67
N LYS A 172 -9.43 8.89 1.63
CA LYS A 172 -10.85 8.55 1.42
C LYS A 172 -11.58 9.44 0.41
N PRO A 173 -11.52 10.79 0.46
CA PRO A 173 -12.23 11.64 -0.50
C PRO A 173 -11.80 11.43 -1.96
N ILE A 174 -10.54 11.05 -2.18
CA ILE A 174 -10.02 10.75 -3.52
C ILE A 174 -10.68 9.47 -4.05
N TYR A 175 -10.76 8.44 -3.22
CA TYR A 175 -11.37 7.16 -3.59
C TYR A 175 -12.88 7.29 -3.77
N GLU A 176 -13.57 8.09 -2.95
CA GLU A 176 -15.01 8.40 -3.14
C GLU A 176 -15.27 9.04 -4.51
N HIS A 177 -14.42 9.98 -4.93
CA HIS A 177 -14.52 10.58 -6.26
C HIS A 177 -14.33 9.56 -7.40
N LEU A 178 -13.59 8.48 -7.14
CA LEU A 178 -13.38 7.38 -8.09
C LEU A 178 -14.47 6.30 -8.03
N GLY A 179 -15.50 6.49 -7.19
CA GLY A 179 -16.66 5.61 -7.07
C GLY A 179 -16.54 4.53 -5.99
N PHE A 180 -15.52 4.59 -5.14
CA PHE A 180 -15.44 3.74 -3.96
C PHE A 180 -16.45 4.19 -2.90
N GLN A 181 -16.95 3.24 -2.13
CA GLN A 181 -17.90 3.44 -1.03
C GLN A 181 -17.29 2.87 0.24
N GLU A 182 -17.43 3.57 1.36
CA GLU A 182 -17.03 3.06 2.67
C GLU A 182 -17.95 1.92 3.11
N PHE A 183 -17.36 0.82 3.61
CA PHE A 183 -18.07 -0.34 4.13
C PHE A 183 -17.90 -0.53 5.64
N ASP A 184 -16.70 -0.25 6.15
CA ASP A 184 -16.34 -0.43 7.55
C ASP A 184 -15.12 0.45 7.87
N ARG A 185 -14.75 0.53 9.14
CA ARG A 185 -13.52 1.19 9.59
C ARG A 185 -12.83 0.43 10.71
N LEU A 186 -11.51 0.49 10.73
CA LEU A 186 -10.66 0.09 11.85
C LEU A 186 -10.18 1.36 12.55
N VAL A 187 -10.34 1.40 13.87
CA VAL A 187 -9.72 2.41 14.74
C VAL A 187 -8.74 1.67 15.64
N VAL A 188 -7.46 2.03 15.57
CA VAL A 188 -6.39 1.49 16.41
C VAL A 188 -6.01 2.54 17.43
N ASP A 189 -6.12 2.20 18.71
CA ASP A 189 -5.65 3.04 19.80
C ASP A 189 -4.12 3.03 19.87
N LEU A 190 -3.53 4.22 19.83
CA LEU A 190 -2.09 4.46 19.92
C LEU A 190 -1.68 5.07 21.27
N GLU A 191 -2.61 5.23 22.22
CA GLU A 191 -2.33 5.83 23.52
C GLU A 191 -1.22 5.06 24.26
N GLY A 192 -0.20 5.80 24.70
CA GLY A 192 0.94 5.22 25.44
C GLY A 192 1.92 4.39 24.60
N LYS A 193 1.77 4.33 23.27
CA LYS A 193 2.63 3.54 22.36
C LYS A 193 3.91 4.24 21.90
N GLY A 194 4.22 5.40 22.47
CA GLY A 194 5.36 6.22 22.06
C GLY A 194 5.01 7.10 20.88
N GLU A 195 5.60 8.29 20.85
CA GLU A 195 5.27 9.37 19.93
C GLU A 195 5.34 8.90 18.47
N GLY A 196 4.19 8.63 17.84
CA GLY A 196 4.05 8.90 16.42
C GLY A 196 4.50 10.35 16.19
N VAL A 197 5.14 10.64 15.06
CA VAL A 197 5.70 11.98 14.75
C VAL A 197 4.66 13.11 14.97
N LEU A 198 3.37 12.77 14.98
CA LEU A 198 2.23 13.67 15.14
C LEU A 198 1.47 13.55 16.47
N SER A 199 1.92 12.77 17.46
CA SER A 199 1.22 12.56 18.76
C SER A 199 -0.23 12.07 18.61
N GLU A 200 -0.49 11.30 17.55
CA GLU A 200 -1.80 10.73 17.25
C GLU A 200 -2.21 9.73 18.34
N LYS A 201 -3.46 9.85 18.79
CA LYS A 201 -4.05 8.90 19.75
C LYS A 201 -4.72 7.73 19.06
N GLU A 202 -5.10 7.90 17.80
CA GLU A 202 -5.83 6.92 17.04
C GLU A 202 -5.29 6.88 15.61
N PHE A 203 -5.17 5.67 15.07
CA PHE A 203 -4.96 5.44 13.64
C PHE A 203 -6.23 4.86 13.04
N ILE A 204 -6.66 5.40 11.90
CA ILE A 204 -7.92 5.00 11.26
C ILE A 204 -7.61 4.44 9.87
N GLU A 205 -8.16 3.26 9.58
CA GLU A 205 -8.24 2.72 8.23
C GLU A 205 -9.70 2.53 7.82
N VAL A 206 -10.01 2.94 6.59
CA VAL A 206 -11.36 2.88 6.03
C VAL A 206 -11.41 1.82 4.95
N PHE A 207 -12.23 0.79 5.16
CA PHE A 207 -12.41 -0.27 4.19
C PHE A 207 -13.38 0.20 3.11
N MET A 208 -12.93 0.23 1.86
CA MET A 208 -13.70 0.76 0.74
C MET A 208 -13.84 -0.23 -0.40
N VAL A 209 -15.03 -0.27 -1.00
CA VAL A 209 -15.33 -1.08 -2.19
C VAL A 209 -15.86 -0.19 -3.29
N ARG A 210 -15.34 -0.35 -4.49
CA ARG A 210 -15.92 0.17 -5.72
C ARG A 210 -16.70 -0.95 -6.39
N PRO A 211 -18.01 -0.79 -6.60
CA PRO A 211 -18.80 -1.81 -7.30
C PRO A 211 -18.35 -1.94 -8.76
N ALA A 212 -18.51 -3.13 -9.33
CA ALA A 212 -18.34 -3.34 -10.76
C ALA A 212 -19.23 -2.38 -11.57
N LYS A 213 -18.67 -1.80 -12.64
CA LYS A 213 -19.50 -1.06 -13.60
C LYS A 213 -20.52 -2.02 -14.21
N LYS A 214 -21.80 -1.70 -14.06
CA LYS A 214 -22.86 -2.34 -14.82
C LYS A 214 -22.79 -1.81 -16.26
N GLU A 215 -22.75 -2.71 -17.23
CA GLU A 215 -22.95 -2.39 -18.65
C GLU A 215 -24.28 -1.66 -18.89
#